data_AF-A0A0J7K3K0-F1
#
_entry.id   AF-A0A0J7K3K0-F1
#
_cell.length_a   1.000
_cell.length_b   1.000
_cell.length_c   1.000
_cell.angle_alpha   90.00
_cell.angle_beta   90.00
_cell.angle_gamma   90.00
#
_symmetry.space_group_name_H-M   'P 1'
#
loop_
_entity.id
_entity.type
_entity.pdbx_description
1 polymer ?
#
loop_
_entity_poly.entity_id
_entity_poly.type
_entity_poly.pdbx_seq_one_letter_code
_entity_poly.pdbx_strand_id
1 'polypeptide(L)' 'MWNREGSLREIVHDNSQNYFFKDVKRLYHLLPNVVDMYEVPWPNFNHVDFLWAKDAPKLVYERILKIMKGKNSTNVTTMG' A
#
# COMPACT_ATOMS: atom_id res chain seq x y z
N MET A 1 5.43 -22.33 4.86
CA MET A 1 6.23 -21.81 5.98
C MET A 1 6.39 -20.31 5.76
N TRP A 2 5.59 -19.51 6.47
CA TRP A 2 5.64 -18.05 6.40
C TRP A 2 6.51 -17.57 7.57
N ASN A 3 7.68 -16.98 7.26
CA ASN A 3 8.58 -16.45 8.27
C ASN A 3 8.04 -15.11 8.82
N ARG A 4 8.27 -14.88 10.12
CA ARG A 4 7.86 -13.70 10.91
C ARG A 4 8.38 -12.34 10.40
N GLU A 5 9.16 -12.32 9.34
CA GLU A 5 9.83 -11.13 8.79
C GLU A 5 9.20 -10.62 7.48
N GLY A 6 8.25 -11.37 6.89
CA GLY A 6 7.45 -10.93 5.74
C GLY A 6 6.32 -9.99 6.17
N SER A 7 6.66 -8.82 6.71
CA SER A 7 5.69 -7.84 7.19
C SER A 7 4.85 -7.32 6.02
N LEU A 8 3.57 -7.70 5.99
CA LEU A 8 2.52 -7.01 5.24
C LEU A 8 2.38 -5.59 5.83
N ARG A 9 3.20 -4.65 5.37
CA ARG A 9 3.25 -3.29 5.92
C ARG A 9 2.08 -2.43 5.43
N GLU A 10 1.49 -2.71 4.28
CA GLU A 10 0.47 -1.85 3.70
C GLU A 10 -0.57 -2.63 2.90
N ILE A 11 -1.84 -2.23 3.00
CA ILE A 11 -2.92 -2.69 2.13
C ILE A 11 -3.19 -1.60 1.10
N VAL A 12 -3.02 -1.91 -0.19
CA VAL A 12 -3.38 -1.01 -1.30
C VAL A 12 -4.72 -1.46 -1.87
N HIS A 13 -5.64 -0.52 -2.11
CA HIS A 13 -6.95 -0.82 -2.70
C HIS A 13 -7.34 0.15 -3.82
N ASP A 14 -8.15 -0.34 -4.76
CA ASP A 14 -8.75 0.47 -5.82
C ASP A 14 -9.97 1.28 -5.30
N ASN A 15 -10.57 2.06 -6.21
CA ASN A 15 -11.66 2.99 -5.91
C ASN A 15 -13.01 2.51 -6.46
N SER A 16 -13.11 1.24 -6.90
CA SER A 16 -14.19 0.78 -7.76
C SER A 16 -15.57 0.77 -7.08
N GLN A 17 -15.68 0.43 -5.78
CA GLN A 17 -16.97 0.32 -5.07
C GLN A 17 -16.88 0.41 -3.53
N ASN A 18 -17.89 1.04 -2.91
CA ASN A 18 -18.05 1.20 -1.46
C ASN A 18 -18.22 -0.11 -0.66
N TYR A 19 -18.72 -1.18 -1.28
CA TYR A 19 -18.88 -2.47 -0.60
C TYR A 19 -17.53 -3.16 -0.36
N PHE A 20 -16.65 -3.13 -1.36
CA PHE A 20 -15.30 -3.68 -1.24
C PHE A 20 -14.48 -2.94 -0.18
N PHE A 21 -14.70 -1.62 -0.06
CA PHE A 21 -14.08 -0.81 1.00
C PHE A 21 -14.42 -1.30 2.41
N LYS A 22 -15.65 -1.78 2.66
CA LYS A 22 -16.04 -2.31 3.99
C LYS A 22 -15.30 -3.61 4.31
N ASP A 23 -15.15 -4.50 3.35
CA ASP A 23 -14.44 -5.77 3.54
C ASP A 23 -12.94 -5.56 3.70
N VAL A 24 -12.34 -4.67 2.90
CA VAL A 24 -10.93 -4.28 3.03
C VAL A 24 -10.69 -3.62 4.40
N LYS A 25 -11.57 -2.73 4.85
CA LYS A 25 -11.48 -2.11 6.18
C LYS A 25 -11.66 -3.13 7.30
N ARG A 26 -12.54 -4.12 7.15
CA ARG A 26 -12.67 -5.22 8.12
C ARG A 26 -11.39 -6.03 8.19
N LEU A 27 -10.81 -6.39 7.04
CA LEU A 27 -9.55 -7.11 6.96
C LEU A 27 -8.40 -6.33 7.61
N TYR A 28 -8.31 -5.03 7.36
CA TYR A 28 -7.32 -4.14 7.98
C TYR A 28 -7.33 -4.25 9.51
N HIS A 29 -8.51 -4.21 10.15
CA HIS A 29 -8.61 -4.33 11.61
C HIS A 29 -8.30 -5.73 12.15
N LEU A 30 -8.42 -6.77 11.33
CA LEU A 30 -8.13 -8.15 11.73
C LEU A 30 -6.64 -8.50 11.64
N LEU A 31 -5.88 -7.77 10.81
CA LEU A 31 -4.48 -8.07 10.57
C LEU A 31 -3.59 -7.36 11.62
N PRO A 32 -2.80 -8.10 12.42
CA PRO A 32 -2.09 -7.53 13.56
C PRO A 32 -0.86 -6.67 13.18
N ASN A 33 -0.44 -6.66 11.92
CA ASN A 33 0.85 -6.11 11.47
C ASN A 33 0.74 -5.12 10.31
N VAL A 34 -0.44 -4.55 10.05
CA VAL A 34 -0.62 -3.55 8.99
C VAL A 34 -0.17 -2.18 9.50
N VAL A 35 0.72 -1.52 8.77
CA VAL A 35 1.25 -0.18 9.12
C VAL A 35 0.43 0.93 8.48
N ASP A 36 -0.10 0.71 7.26
CA ASP A 36 -0.86 1.71 6.52
C ASP A 36 -1.91 1.08 5.58
N MET A 37 -2.90 1.88 5.17
CA MET A 37 -3.86 1.54 4.12
C MET A 37 -3.87 2.67 3.09
N TYR A 38 -3.49 2.36 1.85
CA TYR A 38 -3.32 3.34 0.79
C TYR A 38 -4.44 3.23 -0.25
N GLU A 39 -5.24 4.29 -0.32
CA GLU A 39 -6.19 4.54 -1.39
C GLU A 39 -5.46 5.17 -2.57
N VAL A 40 -5.62 4.59 -3.76
CA VAL A 40 -4.94 5.10 -4.96
C VAL A 40 -5.50 6.48 -5.31
N PRO A 41 -4.66 7.53 -5.50
CA PRO A 41 -5.10 8.91 -5.69
C PRO A 41 -5.58 9.18 -7.12
N TRP A 42 -6.47 8.33 -7.63
CA TRP A 42 -7.17 8.51 -8.90
C TRP A 42 -8.56 7.90 -8.80
N PRO A 43 -9.65 8.70 -8.74
CA PRO A 43 -10.99 8.22 -8.43
C PRO A 43 -11.53 7.11 -9.34
N ASN A 44 -11.03 7.02 -10.59
CA ASN A 44 -11.47 6.01 -11.55
C ASN A 44 -10.54 4.79 -11.61
N PHE A 45 -9.48 4.77 -10.80
CA PHE A 45 -8.60 3.61 -10.70
C PHE A 45 -9.39 2.43 -10.16
N ASN A 46 -9.53 1.39 -10.98
CA ASN A 46 -10.29 0.20 -10.67
C ASN A 46 -9.40 -1.05 -10.54
N HIS A 47 -10.03 -2.18 -10.28
CA HIS A 47 -9.31 -3.44 -10.03
C HIS A 47 -8.37 -3.89 -11.16
N VAL A 48 -8.75 -3.64 -12.42
CA VAL A 48 -7.96 -4.04 -13.60
C VAL A 48 -6.77 -3.11 -13.82
N ASP A 49 -6.87 -1.86 -13.35
CA ASP A 49 -5.82 -0.85 -13.50
C ASP A 49 -4.54 -1.21 -12.74
N PHE A 50 -4.63 -2.07 -11.71
CA PHE A 50 -3.46 -2.65 -11.04
C PHE A 50 -2.56 -3.47 -11.96
N LEU A 51 -3.08 -3.94 -13.10
CA LEU A 51 -2.33 -4.77 -14.05
C LEU A 51 -1.95 -3.98 -15.31
N TRP A 52 -2.86 -3.14 -15.81
CA TRP A 52 -2.76 -2.60 -17.17
C TRP A 52 -2.81 -1.08 -17.28
N ALA A 53 -3.05 -0.34 -16.19
CA ALA A 53 -3.05 1.10 -16.30
C ALA A 53 -1.65 1.63 -16.62
N LYS A 54 -1.58 2.51 -17.62
CA LYS A 54 -0.35 3.18 -18.03
C LYS A 54 0.32 3.92 -16.87
N ASP A 55 -0.49 4.47 -15.95
CA ASP A 55 -0.01 5.23 -14.80
C ASP A 55 0.13 4.38 -13.51
N ALA A 56 -0.15 3.08 -13.54
CA ALA A 56 0.05 2.18 -12.40
C ALA A 56 1.47 2.23 -11.81
N PRO A 57 2.56 2.36 -12.61
CA PRO A 57 3.90 2.53 -12.07
C PRO A 57 4.02 3.70 -11.09
N LYS A 58 3.47 4.85 -11.45
CA LYS A 58 3.52 6.08 -10.64
C LYS A 58 2.56 6.03 -9.47
N LEU A 59 1.35 5.53 -9.71
CA LEU A 59 0.27 5.55 -8.72
C LEU A 59 0.45 4.50 -7.62
N VAL A 60 1.08 3.36 -7.95
CA VAL A 60 1.13 2.18 -7.06
C VAL A 60 2.55 1.62 -6.92
N TYR A 61 3.20 1.24 -8.03
CA TYR A 61 4.40 0.39 -7.93
C TYR A 61 5.61 1.09 -7.31
N GLU A 62 5.85 2.36 -7.62
CA GLU A 62 6.93 3.14 -7.01
C GLU A 62 6.83 3.16 -5.48
N ARG A 63 5.61 3.31 -4.94
CA ARG A 63 5.34 3.27 -3.50
C ARG A 63 5.64 1.89 -2.91
N ILE A 64 5.11 0.83 -3.52
CA ILE A 64 5.34 -0.55 -3.07
C ILE A 64 6.84 -0.86 -3.05
N LEU A 65 7.56 -0.51 -4.11
CA LEU A 65 9.00 -0.70 -4.20
C LEU A 65 9.76 0.09 -3.11
N LYS A 66 9.32 1.31 -2.78
CA LYS A 66 9.90 2.10 -1.69
C LYS A 66 9.71 1.43 -0.33
N ILE A 67 8.54 0.83 -0.09
CA ILE A 67 8.23 0.11 1.16
C ILE A 67 9.04 -1.19 1.23
N MET A 68 9.09 -1.95 0.14
CA MET A 68 9.86 -3.20 0.04
C MET A 68 11.36 -2.98 0.26
N LYS A 69 11.91 -1.87 -0.23
CA LYS A 69 13.32 -1.48 -0.01
C LYS A 69 13.63 -1.09 1.45
N GLY A 70 12.61 -0.95 2.30
CA GLY A 70 12.75 -0.61 3.71
C GLY A 70 12.98 0.89 3.96
N LYS A 71 12.48 1.39 5.10
CA LYS A 71 12.78 2.73 5.62
C LYS A 71 14.27 2.81 5.98
N ASN A 72 15.11 3.20 5.01
CA ASN A 72 16.48 3.65 5.26
C ASN A 72 16.59 5.17 5.18
N SER A 73 15.71 5.90 5.88
CA SER A 73 15.94 7.32 6.13
C SER A 73 16.52 7.46 7.53
N THR A 74 17.83 7.29 7.64
CA THR A 74 18.58 7.89 8.74
C THR A 74 18.22 9.37 8.77
N ASN A 75 17.61 9.82 9.87
CA ASN A 75 17.59 11.22 10.21
C ASN A 75 19.05 11.60 10.44
N VAL A 76 19.74 12.08 9.40
CA VAL A 76 20.99 12.81 9.59
C VAL A 76 20.59 14.14 10.19
N THR A 77 20.52 14.15 11.51
CA THR A 77 20.48 15.33 12.36
C THR A 77 21.63 16.24 11.93
N THR A 78 21.33 17.22 11.09
CA THR A 78 22.19 18.40 10.96
C THR A 78 21.79 19.31 12.11
N MET A 79 22.37 19.06 13.30
CA MET A 79 22.52 20.12 14.29
C MET A 79 23.64 21.01 13.76
N GLY A 80 23.28 22.24 13.40
CA GLY A 80 24.24 23.35 13.38
C GLY A 80 24.45 23.86 14.80
#